data_AF-A0A816W9B5-F1
#
_entry.id   AF-A0A816W9B5-F1
#
_cell.length_a   1.000
_cell.length_b   1.000
_cell.length_c   1.000
_cell.angle_alpha   90.00
_cell.angle_beta   90.00
_cell.angle_gamma   90.00
#
_symmetry.space_group_name_H-M   'P 1'
#
loop_
_entity.id
_entity.type
_entity.pdbx_description
1 polymer ?
#
loop_
_entity_poly.entity_id
_entity_poly.type
_entity_poly.pdbx_seq_one_letter_code
_entity_poly.pdbx_strand_id
1 'polypeptide(L)'
;MLSGLITLAIDSMATSLYTSKNAVGIIPHGHGHGPANNVTLPTKDDDSTNAQLLRYRVIAMVLELGIIVHSVVIGLSLGATNDTCTIKGLIAALCFHQMFEGMGLGGCILQAEYTNLKKFVMAFFFAVTTPFGIALGISLSTVYRENSPNALITVGLLNACSAGLLIYMALVDLLAAEFMGPKLQGSIKMQFKCLAAALLGCGGMSILAKWA
;
A
#
# COMPACT_ATOMS: atom_id res chain seq x y z
N MET A 1 -13.39 -0.31 0.47
CA MET A 1 -12.36 0.58 -0.10
C MET A 1 -12.93 1.94 -0.52
N LEU A 2 -13.95 2.02 -1.38
CA LEU A 2 -14.51 3.30 -1.87
C LEU A 2 -15.00 4.23 -0.75
N SER A 3 -15.74 3.71 0.24
CA SER A 3 -16.18 4.49 1.40
C SER A 3 -14.99 5.10 2.15
N GLY A 4 -13.93 4.32 2.40
CA GLY A 4 -12.70 4.79 3.04
C GLY A 4 -11.98 5.88 2.25
N LEU A 5 -11.93 5.79 0.91
CA LEU A 5 -11.38 6.85 0.06
C LEU A 5 -12.17 8.15 0.16
N ILE A 6 -13.50 8.06 0.15
CA ILE A 6 -14.37 9.24 0.29
C ILE A 6 -14.20 9.87 1.68
N THR A 7 -14.17 9.06 2.73
CA THR A 7 -13.92 9.54 4.10
C THR A 7 -12.56 10.24 4.20
N LEU A 8 -11.50 9.64 3.66
CA LEU A 8 -10.17 10.25 3.64
C LEU A 8 -10.15 11.58 2.86
N ALA A 9 -10.83 11.65 1.72
CA ALA A 9 -10.92 12.87 0.92
C ALA A 9 -11.60 14.00 1.71
N ILE A 10 -12.73 13.70 2.35
CA ILE A 10 -13.46 14.67 3.18
C ILE A 10 -12.59 15.16 4.33
N ASP A 11 -11.96 14.24 5.07
CA ASP A 11 -11.12 14.54 6.23
C ASP A 11 -9.90 15.39 5.84
N SER A 12 -9.20 15.01 4.77
CA SER A 12 -8.05 15.74 4.23
C SER A 12 -8.42 17.15 3.77
N MET A 13 -9.54 17.31 3.07
CA MET A 13 -10.01 18.62 2.59
C MET A 13 -10.46 19.53 3.74
N ALA A 14 -11.17 18.96 4.72
CA ALA A 14 -11.59 19.70 5.91
C ALA A 14 -10.37 20.20 6.70
N THR A 15 -9.36 19.34 6.89
CA THR A 15 -8.10 19.68 7.56
C THR A 15 -7.33 20.78 6.83
N SER A 16 -7.23 20.71 5.50
CA SER A 16 -6.55 21.72 4.68
C SER A 16 -7.26 23.07 4.74
N LEU A 17 -8.59 23.09 4.65
CA LEU A 17 -9.39 24.31 4.77
C LEU A 17 -9.27 24.95 6.15
N TYR A 18 -9.29 24.14 7.22
CA TYR A 18 -9.15 24.63 8.58
C TYR A 18 -7.76 25.23 8.82
N THR A 19 -6.71 24.53 8.37
CA THR A 19 -5.32 25.01 8.46
C THR A 19 -5.11 26.28 7.65
N SER A 20 -5.65 26.35 6.43
CA SER A 20 -5.55 27.54 5.58
C SER A 20 -6.26 28.75 6.19
N LYS A 21 -7.42 28.57 6.84
CA LYS A 21 -8.14 29.67 7.52
C LYS A 21 -7.40 30.17 8.75
N ASN A 22 -6.81 29.26 9.54
CA ASN A 22 -6.05 29.65 10.73
C ASN A 22 -4.68 30.27 10.41
N ALA A 23 -4.05 29.89 9.30
CA ALA A 23 -2.81 30.51 8.83
C ALA A 23 -2.98 31.97 8.38
N VAL A 24 -4.17 32.33 7.86
CA VAL A 24 -4.52 33.72 7.50
C VAL A 24 -4.78 34.59 8.75
N GLY A 25 -4.96 33.99 9.93
CA GLY A 25 -5.21 34.70 11.19
C GLY A 25 -3.97 35.12 11.99
N ILE A 26 -2.75 34.76 11.57
CA ILE A 26 -1.52 35.09 12.30
C ILE A 26 -0.64 36.00 11.42
N ILE A 27 -0.63 37.30 11.73
CA ILE A 27 0.43 38.23 11.30
C ILE A 27 1.56 38.12 12.35
N PRO A 28 2.75 37.60 12.04
CA PRO A 28 3.87 37.70 12.96
C PRO A 28 4.68 38.95 12.60
N HIS A 29 4.43 40.04 13.34
CA HIS A 29 5.44 41.09 13.51
C HIS A 29 6.24 40.76 14.77
N GLY A 30 7.50 40.34 14.60
CA GLY A 30 8.42 40.11 15.72
C GLY A 30 9.84 39.86 15.24
N HIS A 31 10.61 40.94 15.05
CA HIS A 31 12.07 40.88 14.98
C HIS A 31 12.62 40.70 16.40
N GLY A 32 13.35 39.62 16.65
CA GLY A 32 14.08 39.40 17.90
C GLY A 32 15.43 38.75 17.62
N HIS A 33 16.50 39.54 17.66
CA HIS A 33 17.88 39.05 17.67
C HIS A 33 18.25 38.60 19.08
N GLY A 34 18.72 37.36 19.23
CA GLY A 34 19.33 36.83 20.46
C GLY A 34 20.51 35.93 20.10
N PRO A 35 21.65 36.03 20.78
CA PRO A 35 22.91 35.40 20.36
C PRO A 35 22.99 33.92 20.72
N ALA A 36 23.76 33.20 19.90
CA ALA A 36 24.04 31.78 19.96
C ALA A 36 24.73 31.35 21.27
N ASN A 37 24.19 30.30 21.90
CA ASN A 37 24.94 29.43 22.79
C ASN A 37 24.85 27.99 22.27
N ASN A 38 26.02 27.45 21.91
CA ASN A 38 26.23 26.10 21.43
C ASN A 38 26.15 25.12 22.61
N VAL A 39 24.93 24.66 22.92
CA VAL A 39 24.71 23.44 23.71
C VAL A 39 24.05 22.45 22.75
N THR A 40 24.75 21.37 22.43
CA THR A 40 24.19 20.27 21.64
C THR A 40 23.24 19.48 22.54
N LEU A 41 22.04 20.02 22.75
CA LEU A 41 20.90 19.21 23.20
C LEU A 41 20.52 18.26 22.06
N PRO A 42 20.08 17.02 22.34
CA PRO A 42 19.43 16.21 21.31
C PRO A 42 18.22 17.01 20.83
N THR A 43 18.27 17.47 19.59
CA THR A 43 17.21 18.29 19.01
C THR A 43 15.99 17.39 18.85
N LYS A 44 14.80 17.91 19.20
CA LYS A 44 13.50 17.24 18.95
C LYS A 44 13.36 16.73 17.51
N ASP A 45 14.11 17.34 16.58
CA ASP A 45 14.12 17.04 15.16
C ASP A 45 14.73 15.66 14.86
N ASP A 46 15.81 15.26 15.57
CA ASP A 46 16.46 13.95 15.37
C ASP A 46 15.52 12.81 15.81
N ASP A 47 14.83 12.98 16.93
CA ASP A 47 13.93 11.95 17.47
C ASP A 47 12.67 11.78 16.58
N SER A 48 12.13 12.89 16.06
CA SER A 48 11.01 12.87 15.12
C SER A 48 11.34 12.24 13.77
N THR A 49 12.55 12.47 13.25
CA THR A 49 13.03 11.91 11.97
C THR A 49 13.24 10.41 12.09
N ASN A 50 13.86 9.95 13.19
CA ASN A 50 14.03 8.53 13.47
C ASN A 50 12.68 7.81 13.63
N ALA A 51 11.71 8.43 14.32
CA ALA A 51 10.37 7.86 14.47
C ALA A 51 9.63 7.72 13.13
N GLN A 52 9.73 8.70 12.22
CA GLN A 52 9.14 8.60 10.88
C GLN A 52 9.80 7.50 10.04
N LEU A 53 11.12 7.42 10.08
CA LEU A 53 11.86 6.40 9.34
C LEU A 53 11.55 4.98 9.84
N LEU A 54 11.40 4.80 11.16
CA LEU A 54 10.90 3.55 11.74
C LEU A 54 9.49 3.22 11.25
N ARG A 55 8.60 4.21 11.15
CA ARG A 55 7.25 4.02 10.61
C ARG A 55 7.29 3.54 9.16
N TYR A 56 8.07 4.17 8.28
CA TYR A 56 8.20 3.72 6.88
C TYR A 56 8.76 2.31 6.77
N ARG A 57 9.71 1.95 7.63
CA ARG A 57 10.25 0.58 7.70
C ARG A 57 9.17 -0.44 8.09
N VAL A 58 8.38 -0.14 9.12
CA VAL A 58 7.27 -1.01 9.54
C VAL A 58 6.25 -1.15 8.42
N ILE A 59 5.83 -0.04 7.80
CA ILE A 59 4.87 -0.05 6.69
C ILE A 59 5.39 -0.93 5.55
N ALA A 60 6.65 -0.78 5.15
CA ALA A 60 7.24 -1.59 4.08
C ALA A 60 7.26 -3.10 4.41
N MET A 61 7.58 -3.48 5.65
CA MET A 61 7.61 -4.89 6.08
C MET A 61 6.21 -5.49 6.20
N VAL A 62 5.25 -4.74 6.75
CA VAL A 62 3.86 -5.21 6.88
C VAL A 62 3.21 -5.32 5.51
N LEU A 63 3.46 -4.37 4.61
CA LEU A 63 3.00 -4.43 3.23
C LEU A 63 3.59 -5.64 2.50
N GLU A 64 4.90 -5.87 2.62
CA GLU A 64 5.54 -7.04 2.02
C GLU A 64 4.95 -8.35 2.55
N LEU A 65 4.76 -8.48 3.87
CA LEU A 65 4.14 -9.66 4.46
C LEU A 65 2.72 -9.89 3.91
N GLY A 66 1.94 -8.80 3.79
CA GLY A 66 0.60 -8.86 3.21
C GLY A 66 0.61 -9.30 1.76
N ILE A 67 1.53 -8.77 0.95
CA ILE A 67 1.69 -9.19 -0.45
C ILE A 67 2.10 -10.65 -0.53
N ILE A 68 3.04 -11.12 0.31
CA ILE A 68 3.46 -12.53 0.31
C ILE A 68 2.26 -13.46 0.55
N VAL A 69 1.48 -13.21 1.59
CA VAL A 69 0.30 -14.02 1.90
C VAL A 69 -0.71 -13.97 0.75
N HIS A 70 -0.98 -12.77 0.21
CA HIS A 70 -1.92 -12.59 -0.90
C HIS A 70 -1.49 -13.35 -2.15
N SER A 71 -0.24 -13.20 -2.55
CA SER A 71 0.36 -13.79 -3.75
C SER A 71 0.41 -15.32 -3.68
N VAL A 72 0.66 -15.91 -2.49
CA VAL A 72 0.57 -17.38 -2.33
C VAL A 72 -0.84 -17.87 -2.57
N VAL A 73 -1.85 -17.23 -1.97
CA VAL A 73 -3.25 -17.67 -2.08
C VAL A 73 -3.73 -17.57 -3.53
N ILE A 74 -3.44 -16.45 -4.22
CA ILE A 74 -3.83 -16.30 -5.63
C ILE A 74 -3.06 -17.27 -6.52
N GLY A 75 -1.76 -17.46 -6.29
CA GLY A 75 -0.96 -18.43 -7.04
C GLY A 75 -1.50 -19.85 -6.88
N LEU A 76 -1.84 -20.26 -5.66
CA LEU A 76 -2.45 -21.56 -5.36
C LEU A 76 -3.75 -21.76 -6.15
N SER A 77 -4.65 -20.78 -6.11
CA SER A 77 -5.93 -20.81 -6.84
C SER A 77 -5.73 -20.90 -8.35
N LEU A 78 -4.79 -20.13 -8.92
CA LEU A 78 -4.45 -20.22 -10.34
C LEU A 78 -3.89 -21.60 -10.70
N GLY A 79 -2.95 -22.12 -9.91
CA GLY A 79 -2.30 -23.41 -10.17
C GLY A 79 -3.23 -24.63 -10.02
N ALA A 80 -4.31 -24.49 -9.23
CA ALA A 80 -5.33 -25.53 -9.06
C ALA A 80 -6.40 -25.52 -10.18
N THR A 81 -6.52 -24.41 -10.92
CA THR A 81 -7.50 -24.25 -12.00
C THR A 81 -7.18 -25.17 -13.17
N ASN A 82 -8.21 -25.83 -13.74
CA ASN A 82 -8.07 -26.71 -14.91
C ASN A 82 -8.58 -26.11 -16.23
N ASP A 83 -9.28 -24.97 -16.20
CA ASP A 83 -9.80 -24.33 -17.40
C ASP A 83 -8.76 -23.44 -18.10
N THR A 84 -8.43 -23.79 -19.34
CA THR A 84 -7.38 -23.09 -20.12
C THR A 84 -7.81 -21.68 -20.53
N CYS A 85 -9.11 -21.42 -20.72
CA CYS A 85 -9.61 -20.10 -21.06
C CYS A 85 -9.42 -19.14 -19.88
N THR A 86 -9.86 -19.56 -18.68
CA THR A 86 -9.67 -18.85 -17.41
C THR A 86 -8.19 -18.64 -17.08
N ILE A 87 -7.33 -19.66 -17.23
CA ILE A 87 -5.88 -19.52 -16.96
C ILE A 87 -5.25 -18.40 -17.81
N LYS A 88 -5.57 -18.33 -19.12
CA LYS A 88 -5.00 -17.31 -20.01
C LYS A 88 -5.44 -15.90 -19.62
N GLY A 89 -6.72 -15.72 -19.28
CA GLY A 89 -7.26 -14.45 -18.77
C GLY A 89 -6.62 -14.05 -17.46
N LEU A 90 -6.56 -14.97 -16.49
CA LEU A 90 -5.98 -14.76 -15.17
C LEU A 90 -4.50 -14.39 -15.22
N ILE A 91 -3.69 -15.06 -16.05
CA ILE A 91 -2.27 -14.73 -16.19
C ILE A 91 -2.12 -13.29 -16.71
N ALA A 92 -2.89 -12.90 -17.73
CA ALA A 92 -2.84 -11.54 -18.25
C ALA A 92 -3.26 -10.52 -17.18
N ALA A 93 -4.37 -10.76 -16.48
CA ALA A 93 -4.84 -9.91 -15.40
C ALA A 93 -3.81 -9.80 -14.25
N LEU A 94 -3.18 -10.92 -13.87
CA LEU A 94 -2.17 -10.98 -12.82
C LEU A 94 -0.90 -10.25 -13.18
N CYS A 95 -0.43 -10.28 -14.42
CA CYS A 95 0.74 -9.49 -14.83
C CYS A 95 0.51 -8.00 -14.59
N PHE A 96 -0.67 -7.47 -14.95
CA PHE A 96 -1.01 -6.07 -14.68
C PHE A 96 -1.23 -5.81 -13.19
N HIS A 97 -1.88 -6.72 -12.48
CA HIS A 97 -2.09 -6.60 -11.03
C HIS A 97 -0.75 -6.52 -10.28
N GLN A 98 0.14 -7.48 -10.54
CA GLN A 98 1.47 -7.57 -9.94
C GLN A 98 2.33 -6.35 -10.29
N MET A 99 2.17 -5.78 -11.49
CA MET A 99 2.85 -4.53 -11.84
C MET A 99 2.45 -3.38 -10.89
N PHE A 100 1.16 -3.21 -10.60
CA PHE A 100 0.69 -2.15 -9.70
C PHE A 100 1.07 -2.41 -8.24
N GLU A 101 0.98 -3.66 -7.77
CA GLU A 101 1.43 -4.03 -6.42
C GLU A 101 2.95 -3.82 -6.26
N GLY A 102 3.74 -4.17 -7.28
CA GLY A 102 5.19 -3.99 -7.28
C GLY A 102 5.61 -2.52 -7.24
N MET A 103 4.89 -1.64 -7.95
CA MET A 103 5.11 -0.19 -7.85
C MET A 103 4.80 0.35 -6.44
N GLY A 104 3.73 -0.13 -5.80
CA GLY A 104 3.37 0.24 -4.44
C GLY A 104 4.43 -0.19 -3.41
N LEU A 105 4.86 -1.45 -3.47
CA LEU A 105 5.92 -1.98 -2.63
C LEU A 105 7.26 -1.25 -2.86
N GLY A 106 7.62 -1.01 -4.12
CA GLY A 106 8.83 -0.26 -4.49
C GLY A 106 8.85 1.14 -3.88
N GLY A 107 7.72 1.85 -3.90
CA GLY A 107 7.58 3.16 -3.23
C GLY A 107 7.85 3.09 -1.73
N CYS A 108 7.34 2.07 -1.04
CA CYS A 108 7.56 1.88 0.40
C CYS A 108 9.01 1.53 0.72
N ILE A 109 9.63 0.67 -0.09
CA ILE A 109 11.04 0.27 0.06
C ILE A 109 11.97 1.48 -0.11
N LEU A 110 11.65 2.39 -1.04
CA LEU A 110 12.42 3.62 -1.25
C LEU A 110 12.32 4.56 -0.04
N GLN A 111 11.14 4.71 0.57
CA GLN A 111 10.93 5.55 1.75
C GLN A 111 11.56 4.97 3.04
N ALA A 112 11.69 3.64 3.12
CA ALA A 112 12.24 2.96 4.30
C ALA A 112 13.79 3.06 4.45
N GLU A 113 14.46 3.65 3.45
CA GLU A 113 15.93 3.80 3.39
C GLU A 113 16.71 2.53 3.75
N TYR A 114 16.24 1.40 3.21
CA TYR A 114 16.90 0.11 3.45
C TYR A 114 18.25 0.00 2.73
N THR A 115 19.12 -0.85 3.28
CA THR A 115 20.35 -1.28 2.61
C THR A 115 20.02 -1.99 1.30
N ASN A 116 20.92 -1.94 0.31
CA ASN A 116 20.69 -2.56 -1.00
C ASN A 116 20.39 -4.07 -0.89
N LEU A 117 21.01 -4.76 0.08
CA LEU A 117 20.72 -6.16 0.35
C LEU A 117 19.26 -6.37 0.77
N LYS A 118 18.74 -5.57 1.71
CA LYS A 118 17.33 -5.67 2.12
C LYS A 118 16.39 -5.37 0.96
N LYS A 119 16.65 -4.30 0.19
CA LYS A 119 15.87 -3.97 -1.01
C LYS A 119 15.81 -5.14 -2.00
N PHE A 120 16.96 -5.79 -2.23
CA PHE A 120 17.06 -6.97 -3.09
C PHE A 120 16.29 -8.17 -2.53
N VAL A 121 16.45 -8.48 -1.24
CA VAL A 121 15.74 -9.57 -0.59
C VAL A 121 14.23 -9.38 -0.69
N MET A 122 13.75 -8.15 -0.47
CA MET A 122 12.31 -7.86 -0.56
C MET A 122 11.78 -8.01 -1.98
N ALA A 123 12.51 -7.49 -2.97
CA ALA A 123 12.18 -7.66 -4.38
C ALA A 123 12.22 -9.14 -4.81
N PHE A 124 13.14 -9.92 -4.26
CA PHE A 124 13.24 -11.36 -4.51
C PHE A 124 12.01 -12.10 -4.00
N PHE A 125 11.60 -11.86 -2.75
CA PHE A 125 10.38 -12.48 -2.20
C PHE A 125 9.13 -12.07 -2.98
N PHE A 126 9.01 -10.80 -3.35
CA PHE A 126 7.93 -10.33 -4.22
C PHE A 126 7.87 -11.10 -5.55
N ALA A 127 9.02 -11.34 -6.19
CA ALA A 127 9.08 -12.00 -7.49
C ALA A 127 8.81 -13.52 -7.43
N VAL A 128 9.29 -14.21 -6.38
CA VAL A 128 9.23 -15.67 -6.29
C VAL A 128 7.92 -16.19 -5.70
N THR A 129 7.20 -15.39 -4.92
CA THR A 129 6.05 -15.85 -4.14
C THR A 129 4.87 -16.30 -5.02
N THR A 130 4.52 -15.54 -6.06
CA THR A 130 3.42 -15.93 -6.96
C THR A 130 3.75 -17.20 -7.76
N PRO A 131 4.91 -17.34 -8.42
CA PRO A 131 5.32 -18.61 -9.05
C PRO A 131 5.36 -19.79 -8.09
N PHE A 132 5.83 -19.58 -6.85
CA PHE A 132 5.81 -20.59 -5.81
C PHE A 132 4.38 -21.03 -5.47
N GLY A 133 3.44 -20.09 -5.30
CA GLY A 133 2.02 -20.38 -5.10
C GLY A 133 1.43 -21.20 -6.26
N ILE A 134 1.75 -20.85 -7.51
CA ILE A 134 1.30 -21.60 -8.70
C ILE A 134 1.84 -23.03 -8.67
N ALA A 135 3.13 -23.21 -8.40
CA ALA A 135 3.74 -24.54 -8.32
C ALA A 135 3.11 -25.39 -7.20
N LEU A 136 2.80 -24.78 -6.05
CA LEU A 136 2.04 -25.43 -4.98
C LEU A 136 0.63 -25.81 -5.43
N GLY A 137 -0.09 -24.93 -6.14
CA GLY A 137 -1.42 -25.19 -6.67
C GLY A 137 -1.45 -26.38 -7.62
N ILE A 138 -0.47 -26.43 -8.54
CA ILE A 138 -0.30 -27.56 -9.48
C ILE A 138 0.02 -28.84 -8.71
N SER A 139 0.94 -28.78 -7.74
CA SER A 139 1.36 -29.96 -6.96
C SER A 139 0.21 -30.54 -6.13
N LEU A 140 -0.64 -29.67 -5.57
CA LEU A 140 -1.77 -30.06 -4.76
C LEU A 140 -3.02 -30.38 -5.58
N SER A 141 -3.08 -30.04 -6.88
CA SER A 141 -4.27 -30.19 -7.73
C SER A 141 -4.87 -31.61 -7.76
N THR A 142 -4.06 -32.63 -7.50
CA THR A 142 -4.50 -34.04 -7.47
C THR A 142 -5.20 -34.44 -6.15
N VAL A 143 -4.92 -33.75 -5.05
CA VAL A 143 -5.45 -34.03 -3.70
C VAL A 143 -6.44 -32.95 -3.26
N TYR A 144 -6.24 -31.73 -3.74
CA TYR A 144 -7.04 -30.54 -3.46
C TYR A 144 -8.21 -30.46 -4.43
N ARG A 145 -9.43 -30.65 -3.92
CA ARG A 145 -10.65 -30.39 -4.69
C ARG A 145 -11.06 -28.94 -4.48
N GLU A 146 -10.77 -28.09 -5.46
CA GLU A 146 -11.09 -26.66 -5.46
C GLU A 146 -12.57 -26.35 -5.14
N ASN A 147 -13.48 -27.26 -5.49
CA ASN A 147 -14.92 -27.15 -5.23
C ASN A 147 -15.39 -27.76 -3.89
N SER A 148 -14.47 -28.23 -3.04
CA SER A 148 -14.83 -28.76 -1.72
C SER A 148 -15.20 -27.62 -0.75
N PRO A 149 -16.23 -27.77 0.11
CA PRO A 149 -16.58 -26.75 1.10
C PRO A 149 -15.40 -26.33 1.98
N ASN A 150 -14.55 -27.27 2.43
CA ASN A 150 -13.40 -26.97 3.28
C ASN A 150 -12.33 -26.14 2.55
N ALA A 151 -12.12 -26.43 1.27
CA ALA A 151 -11.19 -25.71 0.40
C ALA A 151 -11.65 -24.26 0.18
N LEU A 152 -12.92 -24.09 -0.19
CA LEU A 152 -13.53 -22.78 -0.39
C LEU A 152 -13.55 -21.93 0.89
N ILE A 153 -13.86 -22.53 2.05
CA ILE A 153 -13.82 -21.83 3.34
C ILE A 153 -12.40 -21.38 3.67
N THR A 154 -11.40 -22.24 3.49
CA THR A 154 -10.00 -21.93 3.82
C THR A 154 -9.45 -20.83 2.92
N VAL A 155 -9.61 -20.96 1.60
CA VAL A 155 -9.17 -19.93 0.64
C VAL A 155 -9.94 -18.64 0.82
N GLY A 156 -11.25 -18.71 1.05
CA GLY A 156 -12.09 -17.54 1.32
C GLY A 156 -11.63 -16.78 2.57
N LEU A 157 -11.32 -17.48 3.67
CA LEU A 157 -10.82 -16.87 4.90
C LEU A 157 -9.45 -16.22 4.69
N LEU A 158 -8.50 -16.95 4.08
CA LEU A 158 -7.17 -16.43 3.80
C LEU A 158 -7.23 -15.20 2.89
N ASN A 159 -8.07 -15.23 1.85
CA ASN A 159 -8.26 -14.11 0.95
C ASN A 159 -8.92 -12.91 1.64
N ALA A 160 -9.93 -13.13 2.50
CA ALA A 160 -10.57 -12.06 3.26
C ALA A 160 -9.60 -11.40 4.26
N CYS A 161 -8.80 -12.18 4.97
CA CYS A 161 -7.76 -11.67 5.88
C CYS A 161 -6.71 -10.86 5.10
N SER A 162 -6.22 -11.40 3.99
CA SER A 162 -5.22 -10.74 3.15
C SER A 162 -5.73 -9.45 2.53
N ALA A 163 -6.95 -9.47 1.97
CA ALA A 163 -7.59 -8.28 1.41
C ALA A 163 -7.84 -7.19 2.47
N GLY A 164 -8.27 -7.58 3.68
CA GLY A 164 -8.44 -6.66 4.80
C GLY A 164 -7.14 -5.95 5.18
N LEU A 165 -6.04 -6.71 5.28
CA LEU A 165 -4.71 -6.17 5.55
C LEU A 165 -4.26 -5.19 4.45
N LEU A 166 -4.32 -5.59 3.18
CA LEU A 166 -3.89 -4.74 2.06
C LEU A 166 -4.75 -3.48 1.92
N ILE A 167 -6.06 -3.56 2.20
CA ILE A 167 -6.95 -2.38 2.23
C ILE A 167 -6.56 -1.43 3.36
N TYR A 168 -6.24 -1.95 4.55
CA TYR A 168 -5.76 -1.13 5.66
C TYR A 168 -4.44 -0.44 5.30
N MET A 169 -3.48 -1.18 4.76
CA MET A 169 -2.20 -0.63 4.32
C MET A 169 -2.40 0.47 3.28
N ALA A 170 -3.25 0.24 2.27
CA ALA A 170 -3.52 1.20 1.21
C ALA A 170 -4.19 2.48 1.74
N LEU A 171 -5.23 2.37 2.56
CA LEU A 171 -6.01 3.52 3.01
C LEU A 171 -5.33 4.28 4.16
N VAL A 172 -4.86 3.57 5.17
CA VAL A 172 -4.40 4.16 6.44
C VAL A 172 -2.90 4.44 6.40
N ASP A 173 -2.09 3.47 6.00
CA ASP A 173 -0.64 3.62 6.08
C ASP A 173 -0.03 4.33 4.88
N LEU A 174 -0.65 4.25 3.71
CA LEU A 174 -0.16 4.89 2.48
C LEU A 174 -0.95 6.17 2.15
N LEU A 175 -2.23 6.05 1.81
CA LEU A 175 -3.00 7.19 1.33
C LEU A 175 -3.22 8.25 2.42
N ALA A 176 -3.62 7.87 3.63
CA ALA A 176 -3.83 8.86 4.68
C ALA A 176 -2.54 9.59 5.06
N ALA A 177 -1.41 8.88 5.10
CA ALA A 177 -0.10 9.49 5.34
C ALA A 177 0.27 10.54 4.27
N GLU A 178 0.04 10.24 2.99
CA GLU A 178 0.33 11.17 1.90
C GLU A 178 -0.64 12.37 1.87
N PHE A 179 -1.95 12.12 2.07
CA PHE A 179 -2.96 13.19 2.07
C PHE A 179 -2.83 14.13 3.26
N MET A 180 -2.42 13.64 4.42
CA MET A 180 -2.13 14.46 5.60
C MET A 180 -0.73 15.07 5.59
N GLY A 181 0.08 14.76 4.58
CA GLY A 181 1.40 15.34 4.40
C GLY A 181 1.35 16.85 4.09
N PRO A 182 2.38 17.62 4.49
CA PRO A 182 2.40 19.08 4.35
C PRO A 182 2.24 19.54 2.88
N LYS A 183 2.76 18.76 1.93
CA LYS A 183 2.68 19.06 0.49
C LYS A 183 1.24 19.03 -0.05
N LEU A 184 0.44 18.05 0.36
CA LEU A 184 -0.96 17.94 -0.07
C LEU A 184 -1.87 18.85 0.76
N GLN A 185 -1.62 18.98 2.06
CA GLN A 185 -2.37 19.89 2.93
C GLN A 185 -2.25 21.37 2.52
N GLY A 186 -1.15 21.76 1.86
CA GLY A 186 -0.98 23.11 1.31
C GLY A 186 -1.75 23.40 0.02
N SER A 187 -2.37 22.41 -0.64
CA SER A 187 -3.06 22.64 -1.91
C SER A 187 -4.21 21.67 -2.19
N ILE A 188 -5.45 22.16 -2.04
CA ILE A 188 -6.67 21.41 -2.39
C ILE A 188 -6.67 20.97 -3.86
N LYS A 189 -6.10 21.77 -4.77
CA LYS A 189 -5.97 21.40 -6.19
C LYS A 189 -5.10 20.14 -6.36
N MET A 190 -4.04 19.98 -5.56
CA MET A 190 -3.20 18.78 -5.57
C MET A 190 -3.92 17.60 -4.93
N GLN A 191 -4.65 17.81 -3.83
CA GLN A 191 -5.46 16.75 -3.20
C GLN A 191 -6.48 16.16 -4.19
N PHE A 192 -7.19 17.01 -4.94
CA PHE A 192 -8.15 16.55 -5.94
C PHE A 192 -7.48 15.74 -7.05
N LYS A 193 -6.31 16.17 -7.54
CA LYS A 193 -5.55 15.42 -8.56
C LYS A 193 -5.10 14.06 -8.04
N CYS A 194 -4.58 13.99 -6.81
CA CYS A 194 -4.19 12.73 -6.17
C CYS A 194 -5.39 11.81 -5.95
N LEU A 195 -6.55 12.36 -5.54
CA LEU A 195 -7.78 11.59 -5.37
C LEU A 195 -8.29 11.04 -6.70
N ALA A 196 -8.28 11.85 -7.76
CA ALA A 196 -8.65 11.41 -9.10
C ALA A 196 -7.72 10.29 -9.59
N ALA A 197 -6.40 10.41 -9.33
CA ALA A 197 -5.44 9.35 -9.65
C ALA A 197 -5.71 8.06 -8.85
N ALA A 198 -6.02 8.16 -7.55
CA ALA A 198 -6.37 7.01 -6.73
C ALA A 198 -7.66 6.32 -7.22
N LEU A 199 -8.68 7.10 -7.60
CA LEU A 199 -9.93 6.57 -8.19
C LEU A 199 -9.69 5.93 -9.55
N LEU A 200 -8.83 6.50 -10.39
CA LEU A 200 -8.41 5.90 -11.65
C LEU A 200 -7.69 4.56 -11.43
N GLY A 201 -6.80 4.48 -10.44
CA GLY A 201 -6.17 3.22 -10.04
C GLY A 201 -7.20 2.17 -9.62
N CYS A 202 -8.13 2.55 -8.73
CA CYS A 202 -9.23 1.65 -8.30
C CYS A 202 -10.09 1.19 -9.48
N GLY A 203 -10.42 2.10 -10.41
CA GLY A 203 -11.16 1.78 -11.62
C GLY A 203 -10.40 0.83 -12.54
N GLY A 204 -9.10 1.07 -12.73
CA GLY A 204 -8.21 0.20 -13.50
C GLY A 204 -8.19 -1.23 -12.95
N MET A 205 -7.96 -1.37 -11.63
CA MET A 205 -7.99 -2.68 -10.97
C MET A 205 -9.37 -3.36 -11.05
N SER A 206 -10.45 -2.58 -11.02
CA SER A 206 -11.82 -3.12 -11.19
C SER A 206 -12.08 -3.63 -12.61
N ILE A 207 -11.48 -3.01 -13.63
CA ILE A 207 -11.57 -3.49 -15.02
C ILE A 207 -10.79 -4.78 -15.18
N LEU A 208 -9.59 -4.89 -14.60
CA LEU A 208 -8.79 -6.12 -14.62
C LEU A 208 -9.58 -7.30 -14.02
N ALA A 209 -10.36 -7.06 -12.97
CA ALA A 209 -11.20 -8.06 -12.34
C ALA A 209 -12.32 -8.63 -13.24
N LYS A 210 -12.68 -7.98 -14.36
CA LYS A 210 -13.64 -8.56 -15.32
C LYS A 210 -13.06 -9.71 -16.15
N TRP A 211 -11.74 -9.75 -16.27
CA TRP A 211 -11.02 -10.72 -17.09
C TRP A 211 -10.29 -11.77 -16.24
N ALA A 212 -10.36 -11.62 -14.92
CA ALA A 212 -9.87 -12.56 -13.92
C ALA A 212 -10.97 -13.56 -13.55
#